data_AF-A0A434A5H3-F1
#
_entry.id   AF-A0A434A5H3-F1
#
_cell.length_a   1.000
_cell.length_b   1.000
_cell.length_c   1.000
_cell.angle_alpha   90.00
_cell.angle_beta   90.00
_cell.angle_gamma   90.00
#
_symmetry.space_group_name_H-M   'P 1'
#
loop_
_entity.id
_entity.type
_entity.pdbx_description
1 polymer ?
#
loop_
_entity_poly.entity_id
_entity_poly.type
_entity_poly.pdbx_seq_one_letter_code
_entity_poly.pdbx_strand_id
1 'polypeptide(L)'
;MQTQNQIENFLFQGKFDEARESLNNGENFNGQYLQNNFSQITAKIIEATEMDFIDRLIKAGFIETDIYELDSFDKSIFSSLARNIKDDAESISFFKEIMSKVDNSNDEISDQTLLGYCIEKEAVPEVIKSLIEDFGCNAQYKNNAQENFIHKIVNNYSLNAGKGQEYIKILLENGVDINEKNVVGTTPLMYAVKRNKKEYIPLLLENGADPNETDNQQNSSFYYAVGEQFSIPMYELLAASSSANFNTINKDGRTLLTEFIRMMSDSENDLNSLQRLLSDGADLNHCAQYYGNPKSGLDYIAEKKSGILKSVLDSGSIDVNEQDNQGNTILHKVCAYNVNYDAEAAKEIYRKVKLLLENGADKDITNDKDENALTLASTDNLKIKTVELLMKA
;
A
#
# COMPACT_ATOMS: atom_id res chain seq x y z
N MET A 1 61.36 -15.36 5.09
CA MET A 1 60.26 -14.38 5.21
C MET A 1 59.09 -14.96 4.45
N GLN A 2 58.28 -15.78 5.13
CA GLN A 2 57.12 -16.44 4.52
C GLN A 2 56.04 -15.38 4.23
N THR A 3 55.74 -15.29 2.94
CA THR A 3 54.43 -15.03 2.34
C THR A 3 53.27 -14.96 3.34
N GLN A 4 53.01 -13.77 3.88
CA GLN A 4 52.02 -13.65 4.95
C GLN A 4 50.57 -13.86 4.48
N ASN A 5 50.26 -13.83 3.17
CA ASN A 5 48.89 -13.91 2.64
C ASN A 5 48.75 -14.77 1.36
N GLN A 6 49.57 -15.82 1.19
CA GLN A 6 49.65 -16.54 -0.08
C GLN A 6 48.36 -17.31 -0.41
N ILE A 7 47.77 -17.99 0.57
CA ILE A 7 46.50 -18.71 0.42
C ILE A 7 45.38 -17.74 0.02
N GLU A 8 45.25 -16.61 0.73
CA GLU A 8 44.18 -15.64 0.47
C GLU A 8 44.33 -14.98 -0.90
N ASN A 9 45.57 -14.73 -1.35
CA ASN A 9 45.82 -14.24 -2.69
C ASN A 9 45.41 -15.26 -3.77
N PHE A 10 45.64 -16.55 -3.54
CA PHE A 10 45.17 -17.60 -4.44
C PHE A 10 43.65 -17.67 -4.48
N LEU A 11 42.99 -17.67 -3.32
CA LEU A 11 41.53 -17.65 -3.23
C LEU A 11 40.91 -16.42 -3.90
N PHE A 12 41.48 -15.24 -3.67
CA PHE A 12 41.06 -14.00 -4.31
C PHE A 12 41.18 -14.06 -5.84
N GLN A 13 42.17 -14.80 -6.36
CA GLN A 13 42.38 -15.02 -7.79
C GLN A 13 41.57 -16.19 -8.36
N GLY A 14 40.84 -16.95 -7.55
CA GLY A 14 40.14 -18.17 -7.96
C GLY A 14 41.08 -19.36 -8.26
N LYS A 15 42.29 -19.34 -7.70
CA LYS A 15 43.32 -20.39 -7.83
C LYS A 15 43.16 -21.43 -6.72
N PHE A 16 42.07 -22.19 -6.79
CA PHE A 16 41.65 -23.08 -5.70
C PHE A 16 42.61 -24.27 -5.51
N ASP A 17 43.17 -24.81 -6.58
CA ASP A 17 44.13 -25.92 -6.48
C ASP A 17 45.42 -25.50 -5.78
N GLU A 18 45.97 -24.33 -6.10
CA GLU A 18 47.15 -23.80 -5.44
C GLU A 18 46.89 -23.44 -3.96
N ALA A 19 45.71 -22.87 -3.67
CA ALA A 19 45.28 -22.61 -2.29
C ALA A 19 45.17 -23.92 -1.48
N ARG A 20 44.63 -24.98 -2.10
CA ARG A 20 44.45 -26.30 -1.49
C ARG A 20 45.80 -26.98 -1.23
N GLU A 21 46.75 -26.87 -2.16
CA GLU A 21 48.12 -27.37 -1.99
C GLU A 21 48.83 -26.68 -0.81
N SER A 22 48.77 -25.34 -0.73
CA SER A 22 49.32 -24.56 0.40
C SER A 22 48.75 -25.04 1.74
N LEU A 23 47.43 -25.19 1.85
CA LEU A 23 46.77 -25.65 3.08
C LEU A 23 47.15 -27.10 3.43
N ASN A 24 47.27 -27.98 2.44
CA ASN A 24 47.69 -29.38 2.66
C ASN A 24 49.17 -29.48 3.08
N ASN A 25 50.00 -28.51 2.69
CA ASN A 25 51.39 -28.38 3.12
C ASN A 25 51.54 -27.79 4.55
N GLY A 26 50.43 -27.52 5.25
CA GLY A 26 50.42 -27.07 6.64
C GLY A 26 50.45 -25.55 6.81
N GLU A 27 50.28 -24.78 5.74
CA GLU A 27 50.04 -23.33 5.85
C GLU A 27 48.65 -23.07 6.46
N ASN A 28 48.49 -21.94 7.14
CA ASN A 28 47.22 -21.53 7.77
C ASN A 28 46.77 -20.19 7.19
N PHE A 29 45.47 -19.92 7.28
CA PHE A 29 44.90 -18.63 6.88
C PHE A 29 45.50 -17.47 7.69
N ASN A 30 45.74 -16.34 7.03
CA ASN A 30 46.04 -15.08 7.66
C ASN A 30 44.76 -14.35 8.05
N GLY A 31 44.44 -14.36 9.35
CA GLY A 31 43.19 -13.79 9.85
C GLY A 31 42.98 -12.32 9.50
N GLN A 32 44.03 -11.47 9.57
CA GLN A 32 43.88 -10.04 9.27
C GLN A 32 43.58 -9.79 7.79
N TYR A 33 44.29 -10.48 6.89
CA TYR A 33 44.07 -10.31 5.46
C TYR A 33 42.72 -10.89 5.03
N LEU A 34 42.39 -12.08 5.55
CA LEU A 34 41.12 -12.74 5.29
C LEU A 34 39.95 -11.87 5.75
N GLN A 35 39.99 -11.31 6.98
CA GLN A 35 38.95 -10.40 7.47
C GLN A 35 38.78 -9.16 6.58
N ASN A 36 39.88 -8.55 6.12
CA ASN A 36 39.82 -7.37 5.25
C ASN A 36 39.27 -7.66 3.85
N ASN A 37 39.32 -8.91 3.39
CA ASN A 37 38.92 -9.32 2.03
C ASN A 37 37.84 -10.41 2.06
N PHE A 38 37.14 -10.56 3.18
CA PHE A 38 36.31 -11.73 3.47
C PHE A 38 35.19 -11.87 2.45
N SER A 39 34.49 -10.78 2.13
CA SER A 39 33.38 -10.79 1.17
C SER A 39 33.86 -11.18 -0.23
N GLN A 40 35.01 -10.68 -0.69
CA GLN A 40 35.54 -11.00 -2.03
C GLN A 40 36.04 -12.45 -2.11
N ILE A 41 36.73 -12.92 -1.09
CA ILE A 41 37.23 -14.31 -1.02
C ILE A 41 36.06 -15.29 -0.97
N THR A 42 35.08 -15.04 -0.10
CA THR A 42 33.90 -15.91 0.02
C THR A 42 33.03 -15.87 -1.23
N ALA A 43 32.88 -14.71 -1.88
CA ALA A 43 32.21 -14.62 -3.18
C ALA A 43 32.89 -15.53 -4.23
N LYS A 44 34.22 -15.53 -4.32
CA LYS A 44 34.97 -16.41 -5.24
C LYS A 44 34.74 -17.88 -4.93
N ILE A 45 34.81 -18.26 -3.65
CA ILE A 45 34.57 -19.64 -3.21
C ILE A 45 33.14 -20.09 -3.56
N ILE A 46 32.15 -19.23 -3.33
CA ILE A 46 30.74 -19.51 -3.64
C ILE A 46 30.52 -19.61 -5.16
N GLU A 47 31.07 -18.68 -5.94
CA GLU A 47 30.96 -18.67 -7.41
C GLU A 47 31.51 -19.94 -8.07
N ALA A 48 32.52 -20.56 -7.44
CA ALA A 48 33.18 -21.78 -7.85
C ALA A 48 32.70 -23.04 -7.10
N THR A 49 31.74 -22.90 -6.18
CA THR A 49 31.15 -24.00 -5.41
C THR A 49 32.17 -24.87 -4.64
N GLU A 50 33.23 -24.25 -4.11
CA GLU A 50 34.35 -24.95 -3.48
C GLU A 50 34.10 -25.23 -1.99
N MET A 51 33.36 -26.29 -1.68
CA MET A 51 32.84 -26.59 -0.33
C MET A 51 33.95 -26.86 0.69
N ASP A 52 35.06 -27.46 0.28
CA ASP A 52 36.16 -27.78 1.19
C ASP A 52 36.79 -26.52 1.82
N PHE A 53 36.78 -25.38 1.12
CA PHE A 53 37.22 -24.12 1.71
C PHE A 53 36.21 -23.56 2.70
N ILE A 54 34.91 -23.75 2.48
CA ILE A 54 33.89 -23.37 3.47
C ILE A 54 34.11 -24.17 4.76
N ASP A 55 34.27 -25.49 4.66
CA ASP A 55 34.53 -26.35 5.83
C ASP A 55 35.80 -25.96 6.59
N ARG A 56 36.86 -25.63 5.85
CA ARG A 56 38.13 -25.18 6.44
C ARG A 56 37.98 -23.81 7.12
N LEU A 57 37.22 -22.89 6.54
CA LEU A 57 36.96 -21.57 7.11
C LEU A 57 36.07 -21.64 8.37
N ILE A 58 35.06 -22.52 8.38
CA ILE A 58 34.27 -22.83 9.58
C ILE A 58 35.17 -23.41 10.67
N LYS A 59 35.95 -24.46 10.35
CA LYS A 59 36.86 -25.11 11.30
C LYS A 59 37.91 -24.16 11.87
N ALA A 60 38.34 -23.17 11.09
CA ALA A 60 39.29 -22.15 11.51
C ALA A 60 38.64 -20.98 12.27
N GLY A 61 37.31 -20.94 12.42
CA GLY A 61 36.58 -19.90 13.14
C GLY A 61 36.41 -18.58 12.37
N PHE A 62 36.55 -18.60 11.05
CA PHE A 62 36.34 -17.41 10.20
C PHE A 62 34.93 -17.31 9.63
N ILE A 63 34.21 -18.43 9.58
CA ILE A 63 32.78 -18.47 9.31
C ILE A 63 32.11 -18.90 10.60
N GLU A 64 31.32 -17.99 11.16
CA GLU A 64 30.40 -18.29 12.25
C GLU A 64 29.08 -18.83 11.67
N THR A 65 28.64 -19.98 12.19
CA THR A 65 27.41 -20.68 11.79
C THR A 65 26.29 -20.52 12.81
N ASP A 66 26.61 -20.07 14.02
CA ASP A 66 25.66 -19.65 15.03
C ASP A 66 25.24 -18.19 14.76
N ILE A 67 24.01 -17.99 14.28
CA ILE A 67 23.48 -16.66 13.95
C ILE A 67 23.41 -15.76 15.19
N TYR A 68 23.24 -16.31 16.39
CA TYR A 68 23.18 -15.56 17.64
C TYR A 68 24.51 -14.89 17.99
N GLU A 69 25.62 -15.48 17.57
CA GLU A 69 26.97 -14.94 17.81
C GLU A 69 27.38 -13.89 16.77
N LEU A 70 26.56 -13.63 15.74
CA LEU A 70 26.85 -12.64 14.71
C LEU A 70 26.48 -11.21 15.14
N ASP A 71 27.42 -10.29 14.99
CA ASP A 71 27.16 -8.84 15.10
C ASP A 71 26.27 -8.31 13.95
N SER A 72 26.37 -8.91 12.75
CA SER A 72 25.71 -8.45 11.53
C SER A 72 25.79 -9.47 10.41
N PHE A 73 24.72 -9.62 9.62
CA PHE A 73 24.75 -10.41 8.39
C PHE A 73 25.73 -9.85 7.33
N ASP A 74 25.90 -8.52 7.22
CA ASP A 74 26.73 -7.90 6.18
C ASP A 74 28.23 -8.26 6.29
N LYS A 75 28.70 -8.64 7.49
CA LYS A 75 30.08 -9.08 7.74
C LYS A 75 30.24 -10.61 7.80
N SER A 76 29.16 -11.34 7.58
CA SER A 76 29.13 -12.80 7.65
C SER A 76 29.13 -13.45 6.26
N ILE A 77 29.24 -14.77 6.22
CA ILE A 77 29.11 -15.56 4.99
C ILE A 77 27.73 -15.36 4.32
N PHE A 78 26.68 -15.06 5.11
CA PHE A 78 25.32 -14.88 4.62
C PHE A 78 25.20 -13.69 3.66
N SER A 79 26.03 -12.66 3.81
CA SER A 79 26.11 -11.57 2.84
C SER A 79 26.57 -12.03 1.45
N SER A 80 27.53 -12.94 1.42
CA SER A 80 28.04 -13.52 0.17
C SER A 80 27.08 -14.56 -0.39
N LEU A 81 26.42 -15.36 0.46
CA LEU A 81 25.39 -16.32 0.02
C LEU A 81 24.19 -15.61 -0.61
N ALA A 82 23.69 -14.55 0.04
CA ALA A 82 22.54 -13.81 -0.48
C ALA A 82 22.82 -13.14 -1.83
N ARG A 83 24.07 -12.76 -2.12
CA ARG A 83 24.43 -11.99 -3.33
C ARG A 83 24.99 -12.84 -4.48
N ASN A 84 25.65 -13.96 -4.19
CA ASN A 84 26.48 -14.67 -5.19
C ASN A 84 25.98 -16.07 -5.55
N ILE A 85 24.94 -16.59 -4.89
CA ILE A 85 24.29 -17.84 -5.32
C ILE A 85 23.54 -17.59 -6.63
N LYS A 86 23.85 -18.43 -7.63
CA LYS A 86 23.19 -18.41 -8.94
C LYS A 86 21.93 -19.26 -8.91
N ASP A 87 21.02 -18.97 -9.84
CA ASP A 87 19.79 -19.72 -10.04
C ASP A 87 20.02 -20.97 -10.90
N ASP A 88 20.83 -21.88 -10.38
CA ASP A 88 21.12 -23.18 -10.97
C ASP A 88 21.23 -24.27 -9.89
N ALA A 89 20.97 -25.52 -10.29
CA ALA A 89 20.86 -26.63 -9.34
C ALA A 89 22.16 -26.88 -8.55
N GLU A 90 23.32 -26.63 -9.14
CA GLU A 90 24.62 -26.83 -8.50
C GLU A 90 24.84 -25.79 -7.40
N SER A 91 24.63 -24.51 -7.72
CA SER A 91 24.74 -23.40 -6.77
C SER A 91 23.73 -23.49 -5.64
N ILE A 92 22.49 -23.92 -5.93
CA ILE A 92 21.46 -24.14 -4.90
C ILE A 92 21.81 -25.34 -4.01
N SER A 93 22.31 -26.44 -4.57
CA SER A 93 22.78 -27.57 -3.76
C SER A 93 23.93 -27.16 -2.84
N PHE A 94 24.87 -26.37 -3.36
CA PHE A 94 25.97 -25.80 -2.59
C PHE A 94 25.46 -24.92 -1.43
N PHE A 95 24.50 -24.02 -1.68
CA PHE A 95 23.84 -23.23 -0.65
C PHE A 95 23.21 -24.11 0.44
N LYS A 96 22.45 -25.14 0.04
CA LYS A 96 21.78 -26.05 0.98
C LYS A 96 22.77 -26.80 1.87
N GLU A 97 23.91 -27.22 1.31
CA GLU A 97 24.94 -27.89 2.10
C GLU A 97 25.59 -26.96 3.13
N ILE A 98 25.79 -25.67 2.82
CA ILE A 98 26.24 -24.69 3.82
C ILE A 98 25.18 -24.48 4.89
N MET A 99 23.92 -24.28 4.49
CA MET A 99 22.82 -24.08 5.43
C MET A 99 22.57 -25.28 6.34
N SER A 100 22.91 -26.50 5.91
CA SER A 100 22.82 -27.70 6.77
C SER A 100 23.75 -27.66 7.99
N LYS A 101 24.71 -26.72 8.01
CA LYS A 101 25.67 -26.50 9.09
C LYS A 101 25.26 -25.34 10.01
N VAL A 102 24.10 -24.71 9.79
CA VAL A 102 23.58 -23.56 10.55
C VAL A 102 22.50 -24.05 11.53
N ASP A 103 22.70 -23.81 12.83
CA ASP A 103 21.85 -24.40 13.88
C ASP A 103 20.59 -23.56 14.20
N ASN A 104 20.65 -22.25 14.04
CA ASN A 104 19.63 -21.28 14.49
C ASN A 104 19.24 -20.28 13.39
N SER A 105 18.83 -20.80 12.24
CA SER A 105 18.40 -20.04 11.05
C SER A 105 17.28 -19.00 11.30
N ASN A 106 16.56 -19.12 12.42
CA ASN A 106 15.47 -18.24 12.82
C ASN A 106 15.87 -17.14 13.81
N ASP A 107 17.08 -17.15 14.34
CA ASP A 107 17.53 -16.10 15.26
C ASP A 107 17.65 -14.76 14.53
N GLU A 108 17.47 -13.69 15.31
CA GLU A 108 17.42 -12.32 14.81
C GLU A 108 18.68 -11.55 15.19
N ILE A 109 19.21 -10.80 14.23
CA ILE A 109 20.27 -9.81 14.47
C ILE A 109 19.65 -8.43 14.31
N SER A 110 19.50 -7.68 15.41
CA SER A 110 18.90 -6.33 15.41
C SER A 110 17.54 -6.26 14.69
N ASP A 111 16.60 -7.14 15.05
CA ASP A 111 15.25 -7.28 14.43
C ASP A 111 15.27 -7.69 12.95
N GLN A 112 16.33 -8.35 12.49
CA GLN A 112 16.43 -8.91 11.14
C GLN A 112 16.67 -10.41 11.22
N THR A 113 15.79 -11.19 10.60
CA THR A 113 15.99 -12.64 10.37
C THR A 113 16.85 -12.88 9.13
N LEU A 114 17.46 -14.06 9.02
CA LEU A 114 18.19 -14.46 7.82
C LEU A 114 17.31 -14.41 6.56
N LEU A 115 16.08 -14.92 6.65
CA LEU A 115 15.09 -14.85 5.56
C LEU A 115 14.82 -13.41 5.13
N GLY A 116 14.60 -12.50 6.10
CA GLY A 116 14.41 -11.08 5.82
C GLY A 116 15.62 -10.41 5.20
N TYR A 117 16.83 -10.78 5.62
CA TYR A 117 18.08 -10.31 5.05
C TYR A 117 18.25 -10.77 3.60
N CYS A 118 18.01 -12.05 3.30
CA CYS A 118 18.10 -12.58 1.95
C CYS A 118 17.09 -11.93 0.99
N ILE A 119 15.87 -11.64 1.46
CA ILE A 119 14.88 -10.86 0.68
C ILE A 119 15.42 -9.45 0.38
N GLU A 120 15.95 -8.75 1.38
CA GLU A 120 16.49 -7.39 1.22
C GLU A 120 17.68 -7.32 0.25
N LYS A 121 18.56 -8.33 0.31
CA LYS A 121 19.73 -8.42 -0.58
C LYS A 121 19.41 -9.03 -1.94
N GLU A 122 18.13 -9.24 -2.24
CA GLU A 122 17.65 -9.78 -3.51
C GLU A 122 18.20 -11.17 -3.88
N ALA A 123 18.33 -12.06 -2.89
CA ALA A 123 18.74 -13.45 -3.13
C ALA A 123 17.84 -14.13 -4.17
N VAL A 124 18.37 -15.10 -4.92
CA VAL A 124 17.56 -15.80 -5.92
C VAL A 124 16.31 -16.43 -5.27
N PRO A 125 15.13 -16.44 -5.94
CA PRO A 125 13.88 -16.92 -5.35
C PRO A 125 13.98 -18.33 -4.77
N GLU A 126 14.73 -19.23 -5.41
CA GLU A 126 14.95 -20.59 -4.92
C GLU A 126 15.71 -20.64 -3.58
N VAL A 127 16.57 -19.65 -3.27
CA VAL A 127 17.19 -19.51 -1.94
C VAL A 127 16.14 -19.16 -0.89
N ILE A 128 15.24 -18.23 -1.19
CA ILE A 128 14.14 -17.85 -0.28
C ILE A 128 13.24 -19.05 -0.01
N LYS A 129 12.90 -19.79 -1.07
CA LYS A 129 12.10 -21.02 -0.98
C LYS A 129 12.79 -22.08 -0.14
N SER A 130 14.07 -22.36 -0.41
CA SER A 130 14.86 -23.35 0.35
C SER A 130 14.98 -23.00 1.82
N LEU A 131 15.20 -21.71 2.15
CA LEU A 131 15.23 -21.24 3.54
C LEU A 131 13.95 -21.60 4.29
N ILE A 132 12.80 -21.43 3.66
CA ILE A 132 11.49 -21.71 4.28
C ILE A 132 11.23 -23.23 4.31
N GLU A 133 11.31 -23.90 3.17
CA GLU A 133 10.84 -25.28 3.00
C GLU A 133 11.83 -26.33 3.52
N ASP A 134 13.13 -26.13 3.31
CA ASP A 134 14.16 -27.11 3.71
C ASP A 134 14.70 -26.81 5.12
N PHE A 135 14.81 -25.54 5.50
CA PHE A 135 15.46 -25.11 6.75
C PHE A 135 14.49 -24.51 7.77
N GLY A 136 13.19 -24.47 7.49
CA GLY A 136 12.17 -24.05 8.45
C GLY A 136 12.29 -22.59 8.89
N CYS A 137 12.84 -21.72 8.05
CA CYS A 137 12.87 -20.29 8.34
C CYS A 137 11.44 -19.74 8.45
N ASN A 138 11.18 -18.97 9.50
CA ASN A 138 9.86 -18.50 9.87
C ASN A 138 9.36 -17.42 8.90
N ALA A 139 8.59 -17.84 7.89
CA ALA A 139 7.89 -16.94 6.98
C ALA A 139 6.82 -16.07 7.68
N GLN A 140 6.34 -16.50 8.85
CA GLN A 140 5.31 -15.79 9.64
C GLN A 140 5.90 -14.72 10.58
N TYR A 141 7.18 -14.39 10.39
CA TYR A 141 7.86 -13.32 11.13
C TYR A 141 7.09 -12.00 11.03
N LYS A 142 7.06 -11.28 12.15
CA LYS A 142 6.54 -9.91 12.25
C LYS A 142 7.55 -9.06 12.97
N ASN A 143 7.84 -7.88 12.43
CA ASN A 143 8.70 -6.91 13.12
C ASN A 143 7.96 -6.24 14.30
N ASN A 144 8.64 -5.30 14.98
CA ASN A 144 8.07 -4.52 16.08
C ASN A 144 6.84 -3.67 15.68
N ALA A 145 6.64 -3.39 14.40
CA ALA A 145 5.45 -2.73 13.87
C ALA A 145 4.34 -3.73 13.47
N GLN A 146 4.48 -5.02 13.81
CA GLN A 146 3.62 -6.13 13.37
C GLN A 146 3.54 -6.29 11.83
N GLU A 147 4.55 -5.83 11.11
CA GLU A 147 4.63 -5.98 9.66
C GLU A 147 5.21 -7.34 9.30
N ASN A 148 4.48 -8.11 8.49
CA ASN A 148 5.00 -9.33 7.87
C ASN A 148 5.94 -9.01 6.69
N PHE A 149 6.52 -10.04 6.06
CA PHE A 149 7.42 -9.84 4.92
C PHE A 149 6.76 -9.18 3.70
N ILE A 150 5.46 -9.39 3.45
CA ILE A 150 4.75 -8.76 2.33
C ILE A 150 4.71 -7.23 2.53
N HIS A 151 4.45 -6.75 3.75
CA HIS A 151 4.55 -5.32 4.07
C HIS A 151 5.96 -4.79 3.76
N LYS A 152 7.00 -5.50 4.21
CA LYS A 152 8.40 -5.11 4.00
C LYS A 152 8.76 -5.05 2.52
N ILE A 153 8.36 -6.04 1.73
CA ILE A 153 8.59 -6.12 0.28
C ILE A 153 7.93 -4.94 -0.44
N VAL A 154 6.64 -4.70 -0.16
CA VAL A 154 5.88 -3.61 -0.81
C VAL A 154 6.43 -2.24 -0.44
N ASN A 155 6.87 -2.04 0.81
CA ASN A 155 7.43 -0.77 1.28
C ASN A 155 8.89 -0.54 0.85
N ASN A 156 9.59 -1.55 0.31
CA ASN A 156 10.97 -1.41 -0.14
C ASN A 156 11.03 -0.71 -1.52
N TYR A 157 11.80 0.38 -1.60
CA TYR A 157 12.00 1.14 -2.85
C TYR A 157 13.20 0.68 -3.67
N SER A 158 14.16 0.01 -3.04
CA SER A 158 15.36 -0.50 -3.70
C SER A 158 15.16 -1.89 -4.30
N LEU A 159 14.17 -2.64 -3.80
CA LEU A 159 13.87 -3.99 -4.25
C LEU A 159 13.30 -4.00 -5.68
N ASN A 160 13.89 -4.81 -6.55
CA ASN A 160 13.36 -5.09 -7.87
C ASN A 160 11.93 -5.65 -7.78
N ALA A 161 10.98 -5.01 -8.48
CA ALA A 161 9.57 -5.39 -8.44
C ALA A 161 9.30 -6.83 -8.87
N GLY A 162 10.01 -7.35 -9.90
CA GLY A 162 9.85 -8.72 -10.38
C GLY A 162 10.22 -9.73 -9.29
N LYS A 163 11.39 -9.55 -8.67
CA LYS A 163 11.81 -10.39 -7.53
C LYS A 163 10.85 -10.26 -6.35
N GLY A 164 10.42 -9.04 -6.02
CA GLY A 164 9.44 -8.82 -4.95
C GLY A 164 8.13 -9.58 -5.19
N GLN A 165 7.64 -9.63 -6.43
CA GLN A 165 6.45 -10.40 -6.78
C GLN A 165 6.67 -11.91 -6.61
N GLU A 166 7.84 -12.43 -6.98
CA GLU A 166 8.20 -13.84 -6.77
C GLU A 166 8.29 -14.19 -5.28
N TYR A 167 8.91 -13.33 -4.46
CA TYR A 167 8.96 -13.53 -3.02
C TYR A 167 7.57 -13.52 -2.39
N ILE A 168 6.69 -12.61 -2.79
CA ILE A 168 5.30 -12.58 -2.31
C ILE A 168 4.62 -13.92 -2.63
N LYS A 169 4.77 -14.45 -3.84
CA LYS A 169 4.19 -15.77 -4.20
C LYS A 169 4.70 -16.89 -3.30
N ILE A 170 6.01 -16.97 -3.09
CA ILE A 170 6.62 -17.98 -2.20
C ILE A 170 6.07 -17.86 -0.77
N LEU A 171 5.96 -16.64 -0.24
CA LEU A 171 5.43 -16.38 1.09
C LEU A 171 3.96 -16.81 1.21
N LEU A 172 3.14 -16.53 0.19
CA LEU A 172 1.73 -16.91 0.15
C LEU A 172 1.55 -18.44 0.05
N GLU A 173 2.36 -19.12 -0.76
CA GLU A 173 2.40 -20.59 -0.84
C GLU A 173 2.73 -21.22 0.52
N ASN A 174 3.49 -20.50 1.35
CA ASN A 174 3.87 -20.89 2.71
C ASN A 174 2.93 -20.28 3.79
N GLY A 175 1.75 -19.83 3.40
CA GLY A 175 0.65 -19.48 4.30
C GLY A 175 0.77 -18.13 4.99
N VAL A 176 1.61 -17.21 4.51
CA VAL A 176 1.63 -15.83 5.03
C VAL A 176 0.30 -15.15 4.69
N ASP A 177 -0.38 -14.60 5.70
CA ASP A 177 -1.65 -13.91 5.49
C ASP A 177 -1.44 -12.59 4.73
N ILE A 178 -2.10 -12.48 3.58
CA ILE A 178 -2.05 -11.32 2.71
C ILE A 178 -2.82 -10.11 3.23
N ASN A 179 -3.77 -10.33 4.14
CA ASN A 179 -4.58 -9.29 4.78
C ASN A 179 -4.14 -8.98 6.21
N GLU A 180 -3.01 -9.55 6.65
CA GLU A 180 -2.45 -9.29 7.98
C GLU A 180 -2.32 -7.78 8.21
N LYS A 181 -2.66 -7.34 9.42
CA LYS A 181 -2.64 -5.93 9.79
C LYS A 181 -1.44 -5.63 10.68
N ASN A 182 -0.74 -4.54 10.37
CA ASN A 182 0.30 -4.02 11.25
C ASN A 182 -0.30 -3.30 12.49
N VAL A 183 0.53 -2.72 13.36
CA VAL A 183 0.10 -2.06 14.61
C VAL A 183 -0.91 -0.91 14.42
N VAL A 184 -0.97 -0.31 13.24
CA VAL A 184 -1.94 0.75 12.90
C VAL A 184 -3.11 0.24 12.05
N GLY A 185 -3.27 -1.08 11.93
CA GLY A 185 -4.35 -1.69 11.15
C GLY A 185 -4.10 -1.72 9.64
N THR A 186 -2.93 -1.27 9.17
CA THR A 186 -2.64 -1.19 7.73
C THR A 186 -2.31 -2.57 7.19
N THR A 187 -2.91 -2.94 6.06
CA THR A 187 -2.60 -4.18 5.30
C THR A 187 -1.52 -3.94 4.23
N PRO A 188 -0.91 -4.98 3.65
CA PRO A 188 0.03 -4.83 2.54
C PRO A 188 -0.55 -4.09 1.33
N LEU A 189 -1.82 -4.34 1.00
CA LEU A 189 -2.50 -3.65 -0.11
C LEU A 189 -2.66 -2.15 0.15
N MET A 190 -3.00 -1.76 1.39
CA MET A 190 -3.04 -0.35 1.76
C MET A 190 -1.66 0.31 1.64
N TYR A 191 -0.57 -0.40 1.98
CA TYR A 191 0.78 0.11 1.73
C TYR A 191 1.04 0.33 0.25
N ALA A 192 0.65 -0.63 -0.60
CA ALA A 192 0.84 -0.52 -2.04
C ALA A 192 0.13 0.73 -2.59
N VAL A 193 -1.11 0.97 -2.16
CA VAL A 193 -1.88 2.18 -2.53
C VAL A 193 -1.19 3.44 -2.00
N LYS A 194 -0.93 3.55 -0.69
CA LYS A 194 -0.36 4.75 -0.05
C LYS A 194 1.02 5.13 -0.59
N ARG A 195 1.81 4.14 -0.99
CA ARG A 195 3.17 4.32 -1.55
C ARG A 195 3.18 4.37 -3.09
N ASN A 196 2.02 4.28 -3.73
CA ASN A 196 1.85 4.25 -5.18
C ASN A 196 2.64 3.12 -5.87
N LYS A 197 2.71 1.95 -5.23
CA LYS A 197 3.36 0.72 -5.71
C LYS A 197 2.41 -0.11 -6.57
N LYS A 198 1.99 0.47 -7.70
CA LYS A 198 0.98 -0.10 -8.60
C LYS A 198 1.34 -1.51 -9.09
N GLU A 199 2.62 -1.79 -9.20
CA GLU A 199 3.19 -3.07 -9.64
C GLU A 199 2.81 -4.25 -8.73
N TYR A 200 2.51 -4.02 -7.45
CA TYR A 200 2.11 -5.09 -6.52
C TYR A 200 0.59 -5.26 -6.41
N ILE A 201 -0.20 -4.25 -6.80
CA ILE A 201 -1.65 -4.25 -6.58
C ILE A 201 -2.34 -5.44 -7.27
N PRO A 202 -2.14 -5.71 -8.58
CA PRO A 202 -2.79 -6.86 -9.22
C PRO A 202 -2.45 -8.19 -8.54
N LEU A 203 -1.16 -8.42 -8.24
CA LEU A 203 -0.71 -9.62 -7.55
C LEU A 203 -1.41 -9.79 -6.20
N LEU A 204 -1.48 -8.71 -5.41
CA LEU A 204 -2.10 -8.77 -4.09
C LEU A 204 -3.59 -9.10 -4.18
N LEU A 205 -4.31 -8.43 -5.09
CA LEU A 205 -5.74 -8.64 -5.31
C LEU A 205 -6.06 -10.05 -5.84
N GLU A 206 -5.28 -10.54 -6.81
CA GLU A 206 -5.42 -11.89 -7.37
C GLU A 206 -5.21 -12.99 -6.32
N ASN A 207 -4.48 -12.69 -5.24
CA ASN A 207 -4.23 -13.61 -4.13
C ASN A 207 -5.12 -13.33 -2.90
N GLY A 208 -6.21 -12.57 -3.07
CA GLY A 208 -7.25 -12.41 -2.04
C GLY A 208 -7.03 -11.26 -1.07
N ALA A 209 -6.17 -10.28 -1.39
CA ALA A 209 -6.13 -9.03 -0.63
C ALA A 209 -7.47 -8.30 -0.77
N ASP A 210 -8.09 -7.91 0.34
CA ASP A 210 -9.37 -7.20 0.35
C ASP A 210 -9.15 -5.67 0.39
N PRO A 211 -9.52 -4.93 -0.68
CA PRO A 211 -9.39 -3.47 -0.71
C PRO A 211 -10.39 -2.74 0.21
N ASN A 212 -11.39 -3.43 0.76
CA ASN A 212 -12.37 -2.90 1.71
C ASN A 212 -11.98 -3.08 3.17
N GLU A 213 -10.93 -3.86 3.47
CA GLU A 213 -10.35 -3.87 4.82
C GLU A 213 -10.01 -2.46 5.26
N THR A 214 -10.15 -2.21 6.56
CA THR A 214 -9.92 -0.88 7.14
C THR A 214 -8.82 -0.89 8.18
N ASP A 215 -8.05 0.20 8.20
CA ASP A 215 -7.04 0.44 9.22
C ASP A 215 -7.65 0.97 10.53
N ASN A 216 -6.80 1.30 11.50
CA ASN A 216 -7.27 1.82 12.78
C ASN A 216 -7.93 3.21 12.66
N GLN A 217 -7.80 3.90 11.53
CA GLN A 217 -8.54 5.13 11.22
C GLN A 217 -9.84 4.86 10.48
N GLN A 218 -10.22 3.60 10.29
CA GLN A 218 -11.36 3.16 9.48
C GLN A 218 -11.23 3.57 7.99
N ASN A 219 -10.00 3.75 7.50
CA ASN A 219 -9.73 4.04 6.09
C ASN A 219 -9.41 2.74 5.35
N SER A 220 -10.04 2.54 4.19
CA SER A 220 -9.77 1.41 3.29
C SER A 220 -8.79 1.77 2.17
N SER A 221 -8.34 0.77 1.41
CA SER A 221 -7.52 1.01 0.20
C SER A 221 -8.25 1.91 -0.80
N PHE A 222 -9.57 1.72 -0.96
CA PHE A 222 -10.39 2.62 -1.77
C PHE A 222 -10.40 4.05 -1.22
N TYR A 223 -10.53 4.23 0.11
CA TYR A 223 -10.50 5.56 0.71
C TYR A 223 -9.16 6.27 0.42
N TYR A 224 -8.04 5.56 0.58
CA TYR A 224 -6.73 6.13 0.26
C TYR A 224 -6.58 6.51 -1.22
N ALA A 225 -7.09 5.70 -2.14
CA ALA A 225 -7.04 6.00 -3.57
C ALA A 225 -7.84 7.26 -3.94
N VAL A 226 -9.04 7.42 -3.37
CA VAL A 226 -9.98 8.47 -3.79
C VAL A 226 -9.96 9.68 -2.85
N GLY A 227 -10.12 9.48 -1.55
CA GLY A 227 -10.25 10.55 -0.55
C GLY A 227 -8.93 11.26 -0.22
N GLU A 228 -7.79 10.55 -0.28
CA GLU A 228 -6.47 11.14 0.01
C GLU A 228 -5.68 11.48 -1.27
N GLN A 229 -5.67 10.57 -2.24
CA GLN A 229 -4.85 10.71 -3.45
C GLN A 229 -5.59 11.30 -4.65
N PHE A 230 -6.93 11.35 -4.64
CA PHE A 230 -7.75 11.81 -5.78
C PHE A 230 -7.40 11.09 -7.09
N SER A 231 -7.14 9.79 -7.02
CA SER A 231 -6.60 8.99 -8.12
C SER A 231 -7.60 7.94 -8.61
N ILE A 232 -8.38 8.31 -9.64
CA ILE A 232 -9.23 7.34 -10.34
C ILE A 232 -8.44 6.17 -10.95
N PRO A 233 -7.26 6.35 -11.56
CA PRO A 233 -6.49 5.20 -12.03
C PRO A 233 -6.14 4.20 -10.92
N MET A 234 -5.92 4.66 -9.68
CA MET A 234 -5.72 3.78 -8.53
C MET A 234 -7.04 3.11 -8.11
N TYR A 235 -8.14 3.85 -8.12
CA TYR A 235 -9.48 3.31 -7.90
C TYR A 235 -9.80 2.17 -8.88
N GLU A 236 -9.54 2.35 -10.19
CA GLU A 236 -9.81 1.31 -11.20
C GLU A 236 -8.98 0.04 -10.98
N LEU A 237 -7.73 0.17 -10.53
CA LEU A 237 -6.91 -1.01 -10.20
C LEU A 237 -7.54 -1.82 -9.06
N LEU A 238 -8.07 -1.15 -8.04
CA LEU A 238 -8.75 -1.80 -6.91
C LEU A 238 -10.11 -2.38 -7.34
N ALA A 239 -10.88 -1.59 -8.08
CA ALA A 239 -12.21 -1.92 -8.57
C ALA A 239 -12.23 -3.12 -9.54
N ALA A 240 -11.09 -3.49 -10.11
CA ALA A 240 -10.94 -4.69 -10.94
C ALA A 240 -11.24 -6.00 -10.18
N SER A 241 -11.15 -6.00 -8.85
CA SER A 241 -11.32 -7.20 -8.01
C SER A 241 -12.62 -7.20 -7.18
N SER A 242 -13.11 -6.03 -6.79
CA SER A 242 -14.27 -5.88 -5.92
C SER A 242 -14.81 -4.45 -5.96
N SER A 243 -16.09 -4.26 -5.59
CA SER A 243 -16.68 -2.93 -5.47
C SER A 243 -16.27 -2.26 -4.16
N ALA A 244 -16.15 -0.93 -4.18
CA ALA A 244 -15.88 -0.14 -2.99
C ALA A 244 -17.07 -0.12 -2.02
N ASN A 245 -16.80 -0.23 -0.73
CA ASN A 245 -17.78 0.08 0.31
C ASN A 245 -17.85 1.59 0.55
N PHE A 246 -18.81 2.25 -0.10
CA PHE A 246 -19.01 3.70 -0.01
C PHE A 246 -19.59 4.18 1.33
N ASN A 247 -20.15 3.26 2.12
CA ASN A 247 -20.86 3.58 3.38
C ASN A 247 -19.95 3.52 4.60
N THR A 248 -18.67 3.16 4.43
CA THR A 248 -17.70 3.16 5.54
C THR A 248 -17.40 4.60 5.97
N ILE A 249 -17.59 4.86 7.26
CA ILE A 249 -17.28 6.15 7.88
C ILE A 249 -15.96 6.01 8.63
N ASN A 250 -15.00 6.87 8.32
CA ASN A 250 -13.71 6.87 8.99
C ASN A 250 -13.77 7.57 10.36
N LYS A 251 -12.67 7.56 11.12
CA LYS A 251 -12.61 8.22 12.44
C LYS A 251 -12.79 9.75 12.42
N ASP A 252 -12.59 10.39 11.28
CA ASP A 252 -12.86 11.81 11.09
C ASP A 252 -14.33 12.08 10.73
N GLY A 253 -15.16 11.04 10.71
CA GLY A 253 -16.56 11.14 10.34
C GLY A 253 -16.77 11.29 8.84
N ARG A 254 -15.89 10.76 7.99
CA ARG A 254 -15.97 10.95 6.53
C ARG A 254 -16.16 9.63 5.81
N THR A 255 -16.91 9.64 4.73
CA THR A 255 -16.90 8.57 3.73
C THR A 255 -15.92 8.90 2.63
N LEU A 256 -15.53 7.89 1.85
CA LEU A 256 -14.74 8.09 0.63
C LEU A 256 -15.38 9.14 -0.30
N LEU A 257 -16.69 9.02 -0.54
CA LEU A 257 -17.42 9.91 -1.44
C LEU A 257 -17.51 11.35 -0.88
N THR A 258 -17.82 11.50 0.41
CA THR A 258 -17.94 12.84 1.00
C THR A 258 -16.60 13.57 1.05
N GLU A 259 -15.50 12.86 1.31
CA GLU A 259 -14.16 13.44 1.21
C GLU A 259 -13.81 13.84 -0.23
N PHE A 260 -14.15 12.99 -1.21
CA PHE A 260 -13.95 13.30 -2.62
C PHE A 260 -14.67 14.59 -3.03
N ILE A 261 -15.98 14.67 -2.78
CA ILE A 261 -16.80 15.83 -3.17
C ILE A 261 -16.37 17.10 -2.44
N ARG A 262 -15.95 17.00 -1.18
CA ARG A 262 -15.45 18.14 -0.40
C ARG A 262 -14.27 18.81 -1.11
N MET A 263 -13.38 18.01 -1.68
CA MET A 263 -12.10 18.47 -2.25
C MET A 263 -12.16 18.70 -3.77
N MET A 264 -13.08 18.06 -4.49
CA MET A 264 -13.18 18.17 -5.95
C MET A 264 -13.47 19.60 -6.42
N SER A 265 -13.09 19.88 -7.67
CA SER A 265 -13.43 21.09 -8.44
C SER A 265 -14.50 20.79 -9.50
N ASP A 266 -14.86 21.79 -10.31
CA ASP A 266 -15.74 21.65 -11.48
C ASP A 266 -14.99 21.26 -12.76
N SER A 267 -13.79 20.66 -12.65
CA SER A 267 -13.02 20.18 -13.80
C SER A 267 -13.64 18.94 -14.42
N GLU A 268 -13.49 18.76 -15.74
CA GLU A 268 -14.01 17.59 -16.45
C GLU A 268 -13.51 16.26 -15.85
N ASN A 269 -12.25 16.20 -15.43
CA ASN A 269 -11.69 15.03 -14.78
C ASN A 269 -12.39 14.70 -13.46
N ASP A 270 -12.63 15.69 -12.61
CA ASP A 270 -13.31 15.51 -11.32
C ASP A 270 -14.77 15.11 -11.52
N LEU A 271 -15.45 15.68 -12.51
CA LEU A 271 -16.83 15.34 -12.85
C LEU A 271 -16.93 13.89 -13.37
N ASN A 272 -16.03 13.49 -14.26
CA ASN A 272 -15.95 12.11 -14.74
C ASN A 272 -15.64 11.13 -13.60
N SER A 273 -14.76 11.53 -12.67
CA SER A 273 -14.44 10.77 -11.46
C SER A 273 -15.66 10.60 -10.56
N LEU A 274 -16.42 11.68 -10.31
CA LEU A 274 -17.67 11.61 -9.55
C LEU A 274 -18.67 10.66 -10.22
N GLN A 275 -18.90 10.81 -11.52
CA GLN A 275 -19.81 9.96 -12.28
C GLN A 275 -19.42 8.48 -12.20
N ARG A 276 -18.12 8.19 -12.27
CA ARG A 276 -17.58 6.85 -12.11
C ARG A 276 -17.88 6.24 -10.74
N LEU A 277 -17.74 7.02 -9.66
CA LEU A 277 -18.04 6.54 -8.30
C LEU A 277 -19.56 6.32 -8.13
N LEU A 278 -20.39 7.24 -8.64
CA LEU A 278 -21.85 7.10 -8.61
C LEU A 278 -22.33 5.88 -9.40
N SER A 279 -21.72 5.60 -10.56
CA SER A 279 -22.07 4.40 -11.34
C SER A 279 -21.71 3.09 -10.63
N ASP A 280 -20.75 3.12 -9.70
CA ASP A 280 -20.40 1.98 -8.83
C ASP A 280 -21.29 1.87 -7.59
N GLY A 281 -22.31 2.72 -7.45
CA GLY A 281 -23.28 2.65 -6.36
C GLY A 281 -22.94 3.54 -5.17
N ALA A 282 -22.09 4.55 -5.35
CA ALA A 282 -21.89 5.57 -4.32
C ALA A 282 -23.18 6.39 -4.11
N ASP A 283 -23.64 6.47 -2.87
CA ASP A 283 -24.87 7.18 -2.50
C ASP A 283 -24.56 8.59 -1.97
N LEU A 284 -25.18 9.61 -2.58
CA LEU A 284 -25.04 11.01 -2.20
C LEU A 284 -25.86 11.40 -0.96
N ASN A 285 -26.84 10.59 -0.56
CA ASN A 285 -27.64 10.83 0.65
C ASN A 285 -26.96 10.32 1.91
N HIS A 286 -26.03 9.37 1.78
CA HIS A 286 -25.28 8.84 2.92
C HIS A 286 -24.51 9.97 3.63
N CYS A 287 -24.77 10.12 4.92
CA CYS A 287 -24.22 11.20 5.73
C CYS A 287 -22.92 10.78 6.42
N ALA A 288 -21.99 11.71 6.49
CA ALA A 288 -20.79 11.60 7.30
C ALA A 288 -20.76 12.76 8.34
N GLN A 289 -20.16 12.57 9.51
CA GLN A 289 -20.06 13.64 10.52
C GLN A 289 -19.08 14.75 10.10
N TYR A 290 -19.56 15.99 10.06
CA TYR A 290 -18.76 17.20 9.86
C TYR A 290 -18.99 18.18 11.01
N TYR A 291 -17.97 18.42 11.84
CA TYR A 291 -18.09 19.21 13.08
C TYR A 291 -19.27 18.79 13.98
N GLY A 292 -19.53 17.47 14.06
CA GLY A 292 -20.61 16.90 14.85
C GLY A 292 -22.00 16.93 14.20
N ASN A 293 -22.15 17.49 12.99
CA ASN A 293 -23.39 17.48 12.24
C ASN A 293 -23.31 16.48 11.08
N PRO A 294 -24.35 15.66 10.83
CA PRO A 294 -24.44 14.86 9.61
C PRO A 294 -24.39 15.76 8.38
N LYS A 295 -23.54 15.40 7.41
CA LYS A 295 -23.40 16.10 6.12
C LYS A 295 -23.26 15.07 5.01
N SER A 296 -24.20 15.07 4.07
CA SER A 296 -24.24 14.15 2.94
C SER A 296 -23.47 14.68 1.72
N GLY A 297 -23.30 13.84 0.70
CA GLY A 297 -22.78 14.28 -0.60
C GLY A 297 -23.66 15.37 -1.23
N LEU A 298 -24.98 15.28 -1.08
CA LEU A 298 -25.91 16.32 -1.52
C LEU A 298 -25.71 17.65 -0.80
N ASP A 299 -25.40 17.63 0.50
CA ASP A 299 -25.07 18.86 1.22
C ASP A 299 -23.83 19.52 0.62
N TYR A 300 -22.75 18.76 0.34
CA TYR A 300 -21.57 19.32 -0.32
C TYR A 300 -21.88 19.85 -1.73
N ILE A 301 -22.68 19.13 -2.53
CA ILE A 301 -23.08 19.59 -3.87
C ILE A 301 -23.88 20.90 -3.78
N ALA A 302 -24.75 21.05 -2.78
CA ALA A 302 -25.52 22.26 -2.54
C ALA A 302 -24.65 23.48 -2.23
N GLU A 303 -23.42 23.29 -1.72
CA GLU A 303 -22.46 24.37 -1.44
C GLU A 303 -21.54 24.68 -2.64
N LYS A 304 -21.40 23.74 -3.58
CA LYS A 304 -20.50 23.86 -4.74
C LYS A 304 -21.15 24.58 -5.92
N LYS A 305 -20.36 24.80 -6.98
CA LYS A 305 -20.80 25.39 -8.25
C LYS A 305 -21.86 24.52 -8.95
N SER A 306 -22.76 25.16 -9.69
CA SER A 306 -23.88 24.54 -10.40
C SER A 306 -23.44 23.53 -11.46
N GLY A 307 -22.21 23.63 -11.97
CA GLY A 307 -21.64 22.64 -12.90
C GLY A 307 -21.56 21.24 -12.31
N ILE A 308 -21.24 21.12 -11.01
CA ILE A 308 -21.19 19.83 -10.32
C ILE A 308 -22.60 19.25 -10.18
N LEU A 309 -23.56 20.05 -9.73
CA LEU A 309 -24.96 19.64 -9.65
C LEU A 309 -25.49 19.19 -11.01
N LYS A 310 -25.19 19.94 -12.07
CA LYS A 310 -25.58 19.57 -13.44
C LYS A 310 -25.04 18.18 -13.81
N SER A 311 -23.77 17.91 -13.55
CA SER A 311 -23.15 16.60 -13.84
C SER A 311 -23.82 15.44 -13.10
N VAL A 312 -24.27 15.66 -11.85
CA VAL A 312 -25.01 14.67 -11.04
C VAL A 312 -26.43 14.47 -11.56
N LEU A 313 -27.10 15.53 -12.02
CA LEU A 313 -28.43 15.42 -12.65
C LEU A 313 -28.33 14.67 -13.99
N ASP A 314 -27.34 15.03 -14.81
CA ASP A 314 -27.08 14.41 -16.12
C ASP A 314 -26.75 12.90 -15.99
N SER A 315 -26.23 12.44 -14.85
CA SER A 315 -25.96 11.02 -14.61
C SER A 315 -27.21 10.21 -14.26
N GLY A 316 -28.32 10.88 -13.90
CA GLY A 316 -29.56 10.22 -13.46
C GLY A 316 -29.41 9.42 -12.17
N SER A 317 -28.36 9.69 -11.38
CA SER A 317 -28.01 8.90 -10.19
C SER A 317 -28.77 9.29 -8.93
N ILE A 318 -29.61 10.33 -8.99
CA ILE A 318 -30.38 10.82 -7.83
C ILE A 318 -31.85 11.02 -8.17
N ASP A 319 -32.71 10.82 -7.18
CA ASP A 319 -34.07 11.35 -7.17
C ASP A 319 -34.02 12.76 -6.55
N VAL A 320 -34.36 13.78 -7.35
CA VAL A 320 -34.32 15.18 -6.92
C VAL A 320 -35.34 15.51 -5.81
N ASN A 321 -36.33 14.64 -5.61
CA ASN A 321 -37.38 14.80 -4.61
C ASN A 321 -37.22 13.86 -3.42
N GLU A 322 -36.15 13.07 -3.36
CA GLU A 322 -35.85 12.25 -2.19
C GLU A 322 -35.63 13.15 -0.96
N GLN A 323 -36.29 12.80 0.15
CA GLN A 323 -36.20 13.51 1.42
C GLN A 323 -35.23 12.79 2.35
N ASP A 324 -34.31 13.53 2.96
CA ASP A 324 -33.48 13.02 4.04
C ASP A 324 -34.29 12.79 5.34
N ASN A 325 -33.61 12.35 6.40
CA ASN A 325 -34.23 12.08 7.70
C ASN A 325 -34.82 13.33 8.40
N GLN A 326 -34.63 14.53 7.85
CA GLN A 326 -35.23 15.78 8.32
C GLN A 326 -36.27 16.32 7.32
N GLY A 327 -36.66 15.54 6.32
CA GLY A 327 -37.61 15.94 5.28
C GLY A 327 -37.00 16.85 4.20
N ASN A 328 -35.69 17.09 4.17
CA ASN A 328 -35.10 18.00 3.19
C ASN A 328 -34.78 17.28 1.88
N THR A 329 -35.23 17.86 0.77
CA THR A 329 -34.76 17.50 -0.58
C THR A 329 -33.48 18.28 -0.94
N ILE A 330 -32.84 17.94 -2.06
CA ILE A 330 -31.70 18.74 -2.57
C ILE A 330 -32.10 20.20 -2.84
N LEU A 331 -33.35 20.45 -3.23
CA LEU A 331 -33.87 21.81 -3.43
C LEU A 331 -33.93 22.59 -2.11
N HIS A 332 -34.34 21.94 -1.02
CA HIS A 332 -34.28 22.53 0.34
C HIS A 332 -32.84 22.88 0.71
N LYS A 333 -31.89 21.95 0.52
CA LYS A 333 -30.46 22.15 0.84
C LYS A 333 -29.87 23.34 0.06
N VAL A 334 -30.14 23.42 -1.25
CA VAL A 334 -29.70 24.53 -2.12
C VAL A 334 -30.31 25.86 -1.67
N CYS A 335 -31.61 25.90 -1.35
CA CYS A 335 -32.27 27.13 -0.92
C CYS A 335 -31.84 27.58 0.48
N ALA A 336 -31.56 26.65 1.39
CA ALA A 336 -31.11 26.94 2.76
C ALA A 336 -29.66 27.47 2.83
N TYR A 337 -28.82 27.19 1.82
CA TYR A 337 -27.40 27.58 1.84
C TYR A 337 -27.21 29.09 2.02
N ASN A 338 -26.54 29.51 3.09
CA ASN A 338 -26.28 30.92 3.37
C ASN A 338 -25.18 31.47 2.45
N VAL A 339 -25.47 32.49 1.65
CA VAL A 339 -24.50 33.03 0.69
C VAL A 339 -23.51 34.02 1.31
N ASN A 340 -23.61 34.32 2.61
CA ASN A 340 -22.66 35.17 3.36
C ASN A 340 -22.32 36.49 2.67
N TYR A 341 -23.34 37.15 2.10
CA TYR A 341 -23.22 38.40 1.34
C TYR A 341 -22.46 38.30 0.00
N ASP A 342 -22.20 37.09 -0.52
CA ASP A 342 -21.59 36.86 -1.83
C ASP A 342 -22.63 36.82 -2.95
N ALA A 343 -22.58 37.82 -3.83
CA ALA A 343 -23.47 37.95 -4.97
C ALA A 343 -23.27 36.86 -6.03
N GLU A 344 -22.06 36.30 -6.19
CA GLU A 344 -21.85 35.20 -7.14
C GLU A 344 -22.39 33.89 -6.57
N ALA A 345 -22.22 33.65 -5.27
CA ALA A 345 -22.87 32.51 -4.60
C ALA A 345 -24.40 32.56 -4.74
N ALA A 346 -25.02 33.75 -4.64
CA ALA A 346 -26.46 33.91 -4.90
C ALA A 346 -26.85 33.56 -6.35
N LYS A 347 -26.02 33.90 -7.35
CA LYS A 347 -26.24 33.47 -8.73
C LYS A 347 -26.07 31.96 -8.91
N GLU A 348 -25.12 31.34 -8.22
CA GLU A 348 -24.97 29.89 -8.20
C GLU A 348 -26.20 29.20 -7.61
N ILE A 349 -26.79 29.73 -6.54
CA ILE A 349 -28.07 29.23 -6.00
C ILE A 349 -29.18 29.35 -7.06
N TYR A 350 -29.32 30.51 -7.71
CA TYR A 350 -30.31 30.69 -8.78
C TYR A 350 -30.14 29.67 -9.91
N ARG A 351 -28.90 29.45 -10.37
CA ARG A 351 -28.56 28.47 -11.41
C ARG A 351 -28.95 27.05 -10.97
N LYS A 352 -28.62 26.66 -9.74
CA LYS A 352 -28.95 25.35 -9.17
C LYS A 352 -30.46 25.13 -9.03
N VAL A 353 -31.20 26.10 -8.50
CA VAL A 353 -32.67 26.01 -8.41
C VAL A 353 -33.31 25.87 -9.78
N LYS A 354 -32.84 26.64 -10.77
CA LYS A 354 -33.32 26.49 -12.16
C LYS A 354 -33.08 25.08 -12.70
N LEU A 355 -31.88 24.54 -12.53
CA LEU A 355 -31.54 23.17 -12.95
C LEU A 355 -32.43 22.12 -12.28
N LEU A 356 -32.67 22.26 -10.97
CA LEU A 356 -33.51 21.31 -10.22
C LEU A 356 -34.96 21.34 -10.69
N LEU A 357 -35.54 22.52 -10.90
CA LEU A 357 -36.91 22.65 -11.42
C LEU A 357 -37.04 22.08 -12.84
N GLU A 358 -36.03 22.33 -13.70
CA GLU A 358 -35.97 21.75 -15.06
C GLU A 358 -35.88 20.21 -15.02
N ASN A 359 -35.38 19.63 -13.93
CA ASN A 359 -35.30 18.19 -13.70
C ASN A 359 -36.43 17.66 -12.79
N GLY A 360 -37.51 18.42 -12.59
CA GLY A 360 -38.72 17.94 -11.92
C GLY A 360 -38.70 18.02 -10.39
N ALA A 361 -37.84 18.85 -9.80
CA ALA A 361 -37.90 19.13 -8.37
C ALA A 361 -39.23 19.79 -7.99
N ASP A 362 -39.93 19.19 -7.03
CA ASP A 362 -41.17 19.73 -6.47
C ASP A 362 -40.83 20.76 -5.39
N LYS A 363 -41.19 22.01 -5.67
CA LYS A 363 -40.94 23.16 -4.79
C LYS A 363 -41.90 23.24 -3.60
N ASP A 364 -43.01 22.49 -3.64
CA ASP A 364 -44.08 22.52 -2.65
C ASP A 364 -43.90 21.44 -1.57
N ILE A 365 -42.95 20.50 -1.75
CA ILE A 365 -42.52 19.59 -0.67
C ILE A 365 -42.07 20.44 0.52
N THR A 366 -42.45 20.00 1.72
CA THR A 366 -42.06 20.61 2.99
C THR A 366 -41.19 19.65 3.79
N ASN A 367 -40.23 20.20 4.53
CA ASN A 367 -39.42 19.45 5.48
C ASN A 367 -40.15 19.29 6.83
N ASP A 368 -39.50 18.66 7.82
CA ASP A 368 -40.09 18.40 9.15
C ASP A 368 -40.40 19.68 9.96
N LYS A 369 -40.01 20.85 9.47
CA LYS A 369 -40.30 22.17 10.05
C LYS A 369 -41.39 22.93 9.29
N ASP A 370 -42.10 22.26 8.39
CA ASP A 370 -43.08 22.86 7.48
C ASP A 370 -42.48 23.94 6.55
N GLU A 371 -41.17 23.90 6.31
CA GLU A 371 -40.48 24.83 5.42
C GLU A 371 -40.36 24.21 4.02
N ASN A 372 -40.81 24.93 3.00
CA ASN A 372 -40.56 24.58 1.60
C ASN A 372 -39.39 25.38 1.01
N ALA A 373 -39.04 25.12 -0.24
CA ALA A 373 -37.94 25.78 -0.94
C ALA A 373 -38.07 27.31 -0.99
N LEU A 374 -39.28 27.84 -1.14
CA LEU A 374 -39.57 29.27 -1.18
C LEU A 374 -39.33 29.92 0.19
N THR A 375 -39.79 29.29 1.27
CA THR A 375 -39.59 29.75 2.64
C THR A 375 -38.10 29.85 2.96
N LEU A 376 -37.33 28.80 2.65
CA LEU A 376 -35.88 28.77 2.88
C LEU A 376 -35.11 29.80 2.06
N ALA A 377 -35.47 30.01 0.78
CA ALA A 377 -34.81 31.02 -0.05
C ALA A 377 -35.10 32.45 0.42
N SER A 378 -36.26 32.69 1.04
CA SER A 378 -36.72 34.02 1.46
C SER A 378 -36.01 34.55 2.71
N THR A 379 -35.22 33.73 3.40
CA THR A 379 -34.46 34.16 4.60
C THR A 379 -33.22 34.99 4.24
N ASP A 380 -32.87 35.10 2.96
CA ASP A 380 -31.67 35.79 2.48
C ASP A 380 -32.01 36.75 1.32
N ASN A 381 -31.87 38.06 1.58
CA ASN A 381 -32.24 39.11 0.63
C ASN A 381 -31.45 39.06 -0.69
N LEU A 382 -30.26 38.45 -0.73
CA LEU A 382 -29.50 38.31 -1.98
C LEU A 382 -30.10 37.28 -2.93
N LYS A 383 -30.97 36.40 -2.43
CA LYS A 383 -31.64 35.35 -3.23
C LYS A 383 -32.96 35.81 -3.86
N ILE A 384 -33.22 37.12 -3.96
CA ILE A 384 -34.49 37.65 -4.49
C ILE A 384 -34.86 37.08 -5.87
N LYS A 385 -33.87 36.86 -6.75
CA LYS A 385 -34.10 36.25 -8.06
C LYS A 385 -34.50 34.79 -7.96
N THR A 386 -33.96 34.06 -6.99
CA THR A 386 -34.35 32.67 -6.68
C THR A 386 -35.77 32.62 -6.13
N VAL A 387 -36.15 33.55 -5.25
CA VAL A 387 -37.53 33.69 -4.74
C VAL A 387 -38.49 33.99 -5.90
N GLU A 388 -38.18 34.96 -6.75
CA GLU A 388 -38.98 35.26 -7.95
C GLU A 388 -39.15 34.04 -8.88
N LEU A 389 -38.11 33.20 -9.01
CA LEU A 389 -38.16 31.98 -9.81
C LEU A 389 -39.11 30.94 -9.19
N LEU A 390 -38.96 30.65 -7.90
CA LEU A 390 -39.79 29.68 -7.18
C LEU A 390 -41.27 30.09 -7.14
N MET A 391 -41.59 31.39 -7.09
CA MET A 391 -42.97 31.87 -7.15
C MET A 391 -43.64 31.66 -8.53
N LYS A 392 -42.85 31.66 -9.61
CA LYS A 392 -43.35 31.57 -11.00
C LYS A 392 -43.40 30.14 -11.54
N ALA A 393 -42.51 29.27 -11.04
CA ALA A 393 -42.30 27.92 -11.54
C ALA A 393 -43.51 27.02 -11.40
#